data_AF-A0A0W0VW87-F1
#
_entry.id   AF-A0A0W0VW87-F1
#
_cell.length_a   1.000
_cell.length_b   1.000
_cell.length_c   1.000
_cell.angle_alpha   90.00
_cell.angle_beta   90.00
_cell.angle_gamma   90.00
#
_symmetry.space_group_name_H-M   'P 1'
#
loop_
_entity.id
_entity.type
_entity.pdbx_description
1 polymer ?
#
loop_
_entity_poly.entity_id
_entity_poly.type
_entity_poly.pdbx_seq_one_letter_code
_entity_poly.pdbx_strand_id
1 'polypeptide(L)'
;MDSMLTVALVVLLSSIVVFFSKEFGDLFKKIFAIPGMKLFLPLTLATALVVNYESWAYYGLIKFQDFWLGLTGILASWMPFHKGASSVAKILTLMILSFLPVIAIDYWIKRKRSYQSYQYPGLTITVLWLIFAVLFTIDYRY
;
A
#
# COMPACT_ATOMS: atom_id res chain seq x y z
N MET A 1 -29.34 18.98 5.11
CA MET A 1 -28.43 19.93 4.43
C MET A 1 -28.30 19.46 3.00
N ASP A 2 -28.79 20.27 2.06
CA ASP A 2 -29.18 19.84 0.72
C ASP A 2 -28.03 19.29 -0.11
N SER A 3 -28.25 18.13 -0.73
CA SER A 3 -27.28 17.44 -1.59
C SER A 3 -26.73 18.36 -2.69
N MET A 4 -27.51 19.34 -3.15
CA MET A 4 -27.07 20.34 -4.14
C MET A 4 -26.00 21.30 -3.61
N LEU A 5 -26.11 21.75 -2.35
CA LEU A 5 -25.11 22.66 -1.76
C LEU A 5 -23.78 21.93 -1.57
N THR A 6 -23.83 20.67 -1.13
CA THR A 6 -22.64 19.83 -0.98
C THR A 6 -21.94 19.61 -2.32
N VAL A 7 -22.71 19.26 -3.37
CA VAL A 7 -22.15 19.07 -4.71
C VAL A 7 -21.57 20.37 -5.27
N ALA A 8 -22.26 21.50 -5.10
CA ALA A 8 -21.76 22.81 -5.54
C ALA A 8 -20.45 23.19 -4.82
N LEU A 9 -20.35 22.94 -3.51
CA LEU A 9 -19.14 23.19 -2.74
C LEU A 9 -17.98 22.30 -3.23
N VAL A 10 -18.23 21.01 -3.49
CA VAL A 10 -17.23 20.06 -4.00
C VAL A 10 -16.75 20.46 -5.40
N VAL A 11 -17.65 20.90 -6.28
CA VAL A 11 -17.31 21.38 -7.62
C VAL A 11 -16.48 22.67 -7.53
N LEU A 12 -16.86 23.60 -6.65
CA LEU A 12 -16.13 24.84 -6.44
C LEU A 12 -14.73 24.59 -5.86
N LEU A 13 -14.62 23.74 -4.84
CA LEU A 13 -13.33 23.36 -4.25
C LEU A 13 -12.44 22.62 -5.25
N SER A 14 -13.00 21.68 -6.02
CA SER A 14 -12.23 20.95 -7.03
C SER A 14 -11.76 21.88 -8.16
N SER A 15 -12.58 22.83 -8.59
CA SER A 15 -12.20 23.86 -9.55
C SER A 15 -11.03 24.72 -9.03
N ILE A 16 -11.09 25.18 -7.77
CA ILE A 16 -10.00 25.95 -7.15
C ILE A 16 -8.71 25.13 -7.12
N VAL A 17 -8.77 23.85 -6.70
CA VAL A 17 -7.58 22.99 -6.64
C VAL A 17 -6.98 22.77 -8.04
N VAL A 18 -7.80 22.62 -9.07
CA VAL A 18 -7.33 22.44 -10.45
C VAL A 18 -6.72 23.73 -11.01
N PHE A 19 -7.39 24.87 -10.84
CA PHE A 19 -6.90 26.18 -11.30
C PHE A 19 -5.57 26.56 -10.64
N PHE A 20 -5.44 26.32 -9.34
CA PHE A 20 -4.23 26.64 -8.58
C PHE A 20 -3.29 25.44 -8.38
N SER A 21 -3.43 24.40 -9.21
CA SER A 21 -2.66 23.15 -9.06
C SER A 21 -1.15 23.38 -9.07
N LYS A 22 -0.69 24.39 -9.82
CA LYS A 22 0.72 24.77 -9.89
C LYS A 22 1.18 25.47 -8.60
N GLU A 23 0.42 26.44 -8.07
CA GLU A 23 0.75 27.08 -6.80
C GLU A 23 0.74 26.08 -5.64
N PHE A 24 -0.26 25.18 -5.58
CA PHE A 24 -0.30 24.12 -4.58
C PHE A 24 0.91 23.19 -4.72
N GLY A 25 1.27 22.79 -5.93
CA GLY A 25 2.45 21.96 -6.18
C GLY A 25 3.75 22.60 -5.69
N ASP A 26 3.92 23.91 -5.93
CA ASP A 26 5.11 24.64 -5.48
C ASP A 26 5.11 24.89 -3.96
N LEU A 27 3.94 25.08 -3.33
CA LEU A 27 3.78 25.08 -1.88
C LEU A 27 4.17 23.73 -1.27
N PHE A 28 3.68 22.62 -1.82
CA PHE A 28 4.07 21.27 -1.38
C PHE A 28 5.57 21.07 -1.50
N LYS A 29 6.19 21.43 -2.64
CA LYS A 29 7.65 21.35 -2.80
C LYS A 29 8.38 22.14 -1.71
N LYS A 30 7.90 23.33 -1.35
CA LYS A 30 8.49 24.16 -0.30
C LYS A 30 8.37 23.51 1.08
N ILE A 31 7.23 22.90 1.39
CA ILE A 31 7.01 22.16 2.64
C ILE A 31 7.93 20.92 2.69
N PHE A 32 8.02 20.16 1.59
CA PHE A 32 8.88 18.98 1.47
C PHE A 32 10.38 19.31 1.38
N ALA A 33 10.75 20.56 1.10
CA ALA A 33 12.14 21.00 1.08
C ALA A 33 12.71 21.22 2.50
N ILE A 34 11.86 21.34 3.52
CA ILE A 34 12.29 21.46 4.91
C ILE A 34 12.95 20.13 5.35
N PRO A 35 14.17 20.16 5.92
CA PRO A 35 14.85 18.95 6.37
C PRO A 35 13.98 18.23 7.43
N GLY A 36 13.76 16.93 7.23
CA GLY A 36 12.90 16.09 8.08
C GLY A 36 11.43 15.99 7.63
N MET A 37 10.89 16.98 6.90
CA MET A 37 9.48 16.96 6.48
C MET A 37 9.15 15.85 5.48
N LYS A 38 10.14 15.38 4.71
CA LYS A 38 9.99 14.22 3.82
C LYS A 38 9.58 12.93 4.56
N LEU A 39 9.83 12.84 5.86
CA LEU A 39 9.52 11.67 6.68
C LEU A 39 8.38 11.98 7.66
N PHE A 40 8.40 13.15 8.29
CA PHE A 40 7.35 13.56 9.22
C PHE A 40 6.00 13.78 8.55
N LEU A 41 5.93 14.46 7.40
CA LEU A 41 4.67 14.76 6.73
C LEU A 41 3.89 13.50 6.29
N PRO A 42 4.50 12.51 5.61
CA PRO A 42 3.77 11.29 5.28
C PRO A 42 3.37 10.50 6.53
N LEU A 43 4.18 10.53 7.59
CA LEU A 43 3.86 9.84 8.84
C LEU A 43 2.67 10.50 9.54
N THR A 44 2.66 11.81 9.69
CA THR A 44 1.55 12.54 10.32
C THR A 44 0.27 12.47 9.50
N LEU A 45 0.37 12.52 8.17
CA LEU A 45 -0.78 12.27 7.30
C LEU A 45 -1.32 10.85 7.50
N ALA A 46 -0.46 9.83 7.50
CA ALA A 46 -0.88 8.45 7.74
C ALA A 46 -1.56 8.30 9.11
N THR A 47 -0.97 8.86 10.17
CA THR A 47 -1.56 8.83 11.52
C THR A 47 -2.90 9.57 11.56
N ALA A 48 -3.00 10.76 10.97
CA ALA A 48 -4.25 11.51 10.92
C ALA A 48 -5.33 10.76 10.15
N LEU A 49 -4.97 10.06 9.07
CA LEU A 49 -5.88 9.26 8.27
C LEU A 49 -6.38 8.05 9.06
N VAL A 50 -5.51 7.37 9.81
CA VAL A 50 -5.90 6.26 10.69
C VAL A 50 -6.81 6.73 11.83
N VAL A 51 -6.51 7.86 12.47
CA VAL A 51 -7.31 8.36 13.60
C VAL A 51 -8.68 8.85 13.16
N ASN A 52 -8.77 9.58 12.04
CA ASN A 52 -10.06 10.15 11.60
C ASN A 52 -10.91 9.15 10.81
N TYR A 53 -10.28 8.15 10.18
CA TYR A 53 -10.96 7.16 9.34
C TYR A 53 -10.73 5.74 9.84
N GLU A 54 -10.63 5.55 11.15
CA GLU A 54 -10.32 4.27 11.79
C GLU A 54 -11.17 3.12 11.24
N SER A 55 -12.48 3.33 11.12
CA SER A 55 -13.42 2.32 10.57
C SER A 55 -13.11 1.96 9.11
N TRP A 56 -12.74 2.94 8.29
CA TRP A 56 -12.37 2.71 6.89
C TRP A 56 -10.98 2.08 6.76
N ALA A 57 -10.03 2.47 7.60
CA ALA A 57 -8.71 1.88 7.67
C ALA A 57 -8.81 0.40 8.07
N TYR A 58 -9.61 0.09 9.08
CA TYR A 58 -9.92 -1.26 9.53
C TYR A 58 -10.61 -2.08 8.43
N TYR A 59 -11.64 -1.53 7.79
CA TYR A 59 -12.33 -2.19 6.69
C TYR A 59 -11.39 -2.47 5.50
N GLY A 60 -10.52 -1.51 5.18
CA GLY A 60 -9.48 -1.67 4.16
C GLY A 60 -8.51 -2.79 4.51
N LEU A 61 -8.07 -2.87 5.76
CA LEU A 61 -7.20 -3.93 6.27
C LEU A 61 -7.85 -5.31 6.14
N ILE A 62 -9.11 -5.46 6.57
CA ILE A 62 -9.86 -6.72 6.45
C ILE A 62 -9.99 -7.12 4.99
N LYS A 63 -10.41 -6.20 4.12
CA LYS A 63 -10.58 -6.52 2.69
C LYS A 63 -9.28 -6.91 2.02
N PHE A 64 -8.18 -6.28 2.42
CA PHE A 64 -6.86 -6.67 1.95
C PHE A 64 -6.47 -8.08 2.44
N GLN A 65 -6.74 -8.40 3.71
CA GLN A 65 -6.50 -9.74 4.26
C GLN A 65 -7.38 -10.82 3.61
N ASP A 66 -8.67 -10.54 3.40
CA ASP A 66 -9.62 -11.44 2.72
C ASP A 66 -9.16 -11.77 1.31
N PHE A 67 -8.72 -10.75 0.55
CA PHE A 67 -8.18 -10.94 -0.78
C PHE A 67 -6.97 -11.89 -0.78
N TRP A 68 -6.06 -11.73 0.18
CA TRP A 68 -4.89 -12.60 0.30
C TRP A 68 -5.24 -14.01 0.76
N LEU A 69 -6.13 -14.17 1.73
CA LEU A 69 -6.61 -15.48 2.15
C LEU A 69 -7.32 -16.20 0.99
N GLY A 70 -8.12 -15.48 0.20
CA GLY A 70 -8.73 -16.02 -1.02
C GLY A 70 -7.69 -16.54 -2.01
N LEU A 71 -6.63 -15.78 -2.27
CA LEU A 71 -5.52 -16.23 -3.12
C LEU A 71 -4.80 -17.45 -2.56
N THR A 72 -4.53 -17.50 -1.25
CA THR A 72 -3.93 -18.70 -0.62
C THR A 72 -4.83 -19.92 -0.75
N GLY A 73 -6.15 -19.76 -0.67
CA GLY A 73 -7.13 -20.83 -0.84
C GLY A 73 -7.13 -21.39 -2.26
N ILE A 74 -7.05 -20.51 -3.28
CA ILE A 74 -6.91 -20.93 -4.68
C ILE A 74 -5.60 -21.70 -4.88
N LEU A 75 -4.47 -21.17 -4.38
CA LEU A 75 -3.17 -21.84 -4.44
C LEU A 75 -3.17 -23.19 -3.72
N ALA A 76 -3.82 -23.29 -2.55
CA ALA A 76 -3.95 -24.56 -1.82
C ALA A 76 -4.80 -25.57 -2.60
N SER A 77 -5.84 -25.13 -3.31
CA SER A 77 -6.70 -26.02 -4.12
C SER A 77 -5.98 -26.64 -5.31
N TRP A 78 -4.90 -26.01 -5.79
CA TRP A 78 -4.06 -26.53 -6.87
C TRP A 78 -3.00 -27.53 -6.38
N MET A 79 -2.82 -27.68 -5.06
CA MET A 79 -1.85 -28.62 -4.50
C MET A 79 -2.40 -30.05 -4.46
N PRO A 80 -1.60 -31.07 -4.81
CA PRO A 80 -2.05 -32.46 -4.83
C PRO A 80 -2.15 -33.09 -3.42
N PHE A 81 -1.73 -32.40 -2.36
CA PHE A 81 -1.74 -32.89 -0.99
C PHE A 81 -2.75 -32.12 -0.13
N HIS A 82 -3.51 -32.82 0.72
CA HIS A 82 -4.56 -32.19 1.53
C HIS A 82 -4.05 -31.78 2.93
N LYS A 83 -3.13 -32.56 3.51
CA LYS A 83 -2.52 -32.24 4.81
C LYS A 83 -1.38 -31.25 4.61
N GLY A 84 -1.47 -30.08 5.24
CA GLY A 84 -0.43 -29.06 5.21
C GLY A 84 -0.42 -28.14 3.98
N ALA A 85 -1.27 -28.37 2.98
CA ALA A 85 -1.39 -27.49 1.81
C ALA A 85 -1.70 -26.04 2.17
N SER A 86 -2.54 -25.81 3.19
CA SER A 86 -2.82 -24.44 3.64
C SER A 86 -1.55 -23.74 4.16
N SER A 87 -0.73 -24.43 4.98
CA SER A 87 0.51 -23.85 5.52
C SER A 87 1.54 -23.58 4.42
N VAL A 88 1.71 -24.52 3.49
CA VAL A 88 2.63 -24.37 2.36
C VAL A 88 2.15 -23.26 1.41
N ALA A 89 0.84 -23.18 1.12
CA ALA A 89 0.28 -22.13 0.28
C ALA A 89 0.44 -20.74 0.90
N LYS A 90 0.28 -20.61 2.23
CA LYS A 90 0.56 -19.35 2.93
C LYS A 90 2.02 -18.93 2.78
N ILE A 91 2.97 -19.83 2.99
CA ILE A 91 4.41 -19.53 2.85
C ILE A 91 4.78 -19.16 1.41
N LEU A 92 4.26 -19.90 0.42
CA LEU A 92 4.49 -19.60 -0.99
C LEU A 92 3.89 -18.25 -1.39
N THR A 93 2.67 -17.95 -0.94
CA THR A 93 2.03 -16.66 -1.20
C THR A 93 2.83 -15.53 -0.59
N LEU A 94 3.33 -15.71 0.65
CA LEU A 94 4.17 -14.75 1.34
C LEU A 94 5.48 -14.48 0.56
N MET A 95 6.14 -15.53 0.06
CA MET A 95 7.32 -15.39 -0.78
C MET A 95 6.99 -14.67 -2.08
N ILE A 96 5.99 -15.14 -2.84
CA ILE A 96 5.63 -14.54 -4.12
C ILE A 96 5.31 -13.06 -3.92
N LEU A 97 4.50 -12.72 -2.93
CA LEU A 97 4.07 -11.35 -2.67
C LEU A 97 5.20 -10.42 -2.22
N SER A 98 6.22 -10.95 -1.54
CA SER A 98 7.39 -10.16 -1.14
C SER A 98 8.36 -9.94 -2.30
N PHE A 99 8.51 -10.92 -3.18
CA PHE A 99 9.44 -10.86 -4.31
C PHE A 99 8.86 -10.14 -5.53
N LEU A 100 7.58 -10.33 -5.84
CA LEU A 100 6.91 -9.74 -7.01
C LEU A 100 7.07 -8.21 -7.12
N PRO A 101 6.80 -7.41 -6.06
CA PRO A 101 6.93 -5.96 -6.16
C PRO A 101 8.39 -5.53 -6.33
N VAL A 102 9.34 -6.24 -5.70
CA VAL A 102 10.77 -5.90 -5.82
C VAL A 102 11.29 -6.22 -7.21
N ILE A 103 10.88 -7.34 -7.81
CA ILE A 103 11.20 -7.70 -9.20
C ILE A 103 10.55 -6.71 -10.16
N ALA A 104 9.30 -6.31 -9.93
CA ALA A 104 8.60 -5.33 -10.77
C ALA A 104 9.29 -3.95 -10.73
N ILE A 105 9.70 -3.50 -9.54
CA ILE A 105 10.46 -2.25 -9.35
C ILE A 105 11.82 -2.35 -10.04
N ASP A 106 12.56 -3.44 -9.82
CA ASP A 106 13.87 -3.64 -10.43
C ASP A 106 13.79 -3.69 -11.96
N TYR A 107 12.78 -4.38 -12.52
CA TYR A 107 12.50 -4.39 -13.95
C TYR A 107 12.16 -2.98 -14.48
N TRP A 108 11.35 -2.23 -13.75
CA TRP A 108 10.96 -0.87 -14.17
C TRP A 108 12.15 0.10 -14.14
N ILE A 109 13.00 0.02 -13.12
CA ILE A 109 14.22 0.82 -12.98
C ILE A 109 15.21 0.46 -14.08
N LYS A 110 15.46 -0.83 -14.33
CA LYS A 110 16.31 -1.29 -15.43
C LYS A 110 15.84 -0.78 -16.78
N ARG A 111 14.52 -0.75 -17.01
CA ARG A 111 13.92 -0.24 -18.26
C ARG A 111 14.01 1.28 -18.42
N LYS A 112 13.93 2.06 -17.34
CA LYS A 112 13.89 3.54 -17.40
C LYS A 112 15.23 4.23 -17.17
N ARG A 113 16.15 3.65 -16.40
CA ARG A 113 17.31 4.36 -15.83
C ARG A 113 18.66 3.70 -16.10
N SER A 114 18.80 3.04 -17.26
CA SER A 114 20.08 2.55 -17.79
C SER A 114 20.75 1.49 -16.90
N TYR A 115 20.28 0.24 -16.97
CA TYR A 115 20.94 -1.00 -16.50
C TYR A 115 21.49 -1.03 -15.05
N GLN A 116 21.31 0.00 -14.24
CA GLN A 116 21.67 -0.02 -12.84
C GLN A 116 20.65 -0.86 -12.08
N SER A 117 21.14 -1.94 -11.49
CA SER A 117 20.34 -2.79 -10.60
C SER A 117 19.91 -2.00 -9.38
N TYR A 118 18.70 -2.27 -8.88
CA TYR A 118 18.24 -1.69 -7.62
C TYR A 118 19.26 -1.94 -6.50
N GLN A 119 19.60 -0.91 -5.71
CA GLN A 119 20.73 -0.97 -4.77
C GLN A 119 20.43 -1.76 -3.49
N TYR A 120 19.15 -1.96 -3.13
CA TYR A 120 18.77 -2.60 -1.86
C TYR A 120 17.63 -3.65 -1.98
N PRO A 121 17.67 -4.57 -2.96
CA PRO A 121 16.57 -5.52 -3.20
C PRO A 121 16.37 -6.47 -2.02
N GLY A 122 17.47 -6.90 -1.37
CA GLY A 122 17.38 -7.77 -0.20
C GLY A 122 16.65 -7.12 0.96
N LEU A 123 17.04 -5.89 1.32
CA LEU A 123 16.41 -5.16 2.44
C LEU A 123 14.92 -4.89 2.18
N THR A 124 14.54 -4.51 0.97
CA THR A 124 13.13 -4.30 0.65
C THR A 124 12.32 -5.58 0.68
N ILE A 125 12.87 -6.70 0.18
CA ILE A 125 12.22 -8.02 0.29
C ILE A 125 12.03 -8.38 1.76
N THR A 126 13.05 -8.24 2.60
CA THR A 126 12.96 -8.59 4.03
C THR A 126 11.95 -7.72 4.77
N VAL A 127 11.91 -6.41 4.52
CA VAL A 127 10.94 -5.50 5.13
C VAL A 127 9.52 -5.83 4.68
N LEU A 128 9.30 -6.06 3.38
CA LEU A 128 7.99 -6.47 2.86
C LEU A 128 7.56 -7.81 3.42
N TRP A 129 8.47 -8.77 3.48
CA TRP A 129 8.22 -10.10 4.05
C TRP A 129 7.80 -10.02 5.51
N LEU A 130 8.49 -9.20 6.32
CA LEU A 130 8.11 -8.97 7.72
C LEU A 130 6.73 -8.33 7.86
N ILE A 131 6.44 -7.30 7.06
CA ILE A 131 5.13 -6.63 7.06
C ILE A 131 4.02 -7.64 6.74
N PHE A 132 4.17 -8.42 5.66
CA PHE A 132 3.19 -9.42 5.28
C PHE A 132 3.11 -10.56 6.29
N ALA A 133 4.22 -10.98 6.90
CA ALA A 133 4.24 -12.05 7.89
C ALA A 133 3.44 -11.65 9.13
N VAL A 134 3.61 -10.42 9.62
CA VAL A 134 2.80 -9.87 10.70
C VAL A 134 1.32 -9.83 10.31
N LEU A 135 1.02 -9.34 9.10
CA LEU A 135 -0.36 -9.23 8.62
C LEU A 135 -1.06 -10.58 8.44
N PHE A 136 -0.32 -11.64 8.07
CA PHE A 136 -0.82 -13.01 7.99
C PHE A 136 -0.90 -13.72 9.35
N THR A 137 -0.10 -13.30 10.33
CA THR A 137 -0.11 -13.84 11.69
C THR A 137 -1.27 -13.29 12.51
N ILE A 138 -1.62 -12.02 12.29
CA ILE A 138 -2.78 -11.40 12.91
C ILE A 138 -4.03 -11.93 12.20
N ASP A 139 -4.49 -13.10 12.62
CA ASP A 139 -5.78 -13.64 12.22
C ASP A 139 -6.86 -12.99 13.09
N TYR A 140 -7.54 -11.97 12.56
CA TYR A 140 -8.65 -11.28 13.25
C TYR A 140 -9.90 -12.15 13.40
N ARG A 141 -9.90 -13.40 12.91
CA ARG A 141 -11.06 -14.30 12.94
C ARG A 141 -11.14 -15.14 14.23
N TYR A 142 -10.36 -14.81 15.26
CA TYR A 142 -10.50 -15.32 16.64
C TYR A 142 -10.49 -14.18 17.65
#